data_AF-A0A926P7D5-F1
#
_entry.id   AF-A0A926P7D5-F1
#
_cell.length_a   1.000
_cell.length_b   1.000
_cell.length_c   1.000
_cell.angle_alpha   90.00
_cell.angle_beta   90.00
_cell.angle_gamma   90.00
#
_symmetry.space_group_name_H-M   'P 1'
#
loop_
_entity.id
_entity.type
_entity.pdbx_description
1 polymer ?
#
loop_
_entity_poly.entity_id
_entity_poly.type
_entity_poly.pdbx_seq_one_letter_code
_entity_poly.pdbx_strand_id
1 'polypeptide(L)'
;MRSPDSWSIYRNSRYNFEFPYPSNWIAFPMPDNRDGRAFRDPQNPNIEIRGWAANNLAESKAPSQEGTLKQPQRSQQQNFITEQGLTGKLRVEVGSDLSLMTLSLSQGNVLYSWQGQSESEQFADYYRFFNYVARQYRLPVSE
;
A
#
# COMPACT_ATOMS: atom_id res chain seq x y z
N MET A 1 0.01 -21.06 6.95
CA MET A 1 -0.02 -19.84 7.78
C MET A 1 -0.97 -20.03 8.96
N ARG A 2 -0.49 -19.83 10.19
CA ARG A 2 -1.38 -19.70 11.36
C ARG A 2 -2.08 -18.35 11.24
N SER A 3 -3.41 -18.33 11.31
CA SER A 3 -4.15 -17.06 11.41
C SER A 3 -3.68 -16.30 12.65
N PRO A 4 -3.58 -14.96 12.61
CA PRO A 4 -3.16 -14.22 13.78
C PRO A 4 -4.19 -14.39 14.91
N ASP A 5 -3.70 -14.61 16.14
CA ASP A 5 -4.55 -14.78 17.33
C ASP A 5 -5.38 -13.52 17.64
N SER A 6 -4.97 -12.35 17.10
CA SER A 6 -5.77 -11.12 17.06
C SER A 6 -5.24 -10.13 16.01
N TRP A 7 -6.09 -9.19 15.59
CA TRP A 7 -5.75 -8.10 14.68
C TRP A 7 -5.70 -6.77 15.42
N SER A 8 -4.79 -5.90 15.00
CA SER A 8 -4.69 -4.49 15.40
C SER A 8 -4.88 -3.59 14.18
N ILE A 9 -5.31 -2.34 14.40
CA ILE A 9 -5.48 -1.35 13.32
C ILE A 9 -4.39 -0.28 13.44
N TYR A 10 -3.62 -0.10 12.37
CA TYR A 10 -2.74 1.06 12.27
C TYR A 10 -3.52 2.22 11.68
N ARG A 11 -3.37 3.40 12.30
CA ARG A 11 -3.95 4.66 11.82
C ARG A 11 -2.82 5.66 11.64
N ASN A 12 -2.69 6.17 10.43
CA ASN A 12 -1.74 7.24 10.16
C ASN A 12 -2.33 8.58 10.59
N SER A 13 -1.69 9.29 11.52
CA SER A 13 -2.21 10.55 12.06
C SER A 13 -2.12 11.74 11.09
N ARG A 14 -1.32 11.65 10.02
CA ARG A 14 -1.08 12.75 9.08
C ARG A 14 -2.07 12.74 7.92
N TYR A 15 -2.32 11.57 7.35
CA TYR A 15 -3.20 11.36 6.19
C TYR A 15 -4.45 10.55 6.50
N ASN A 16 -4.66 10.16 7.76
CA ASN A 16 -5.88 9.50 8.27
C ASN A 16 -6.27 8.18 7.59
N PHE A 17 -5.37 7.56 6.82
CA PHE A 17 -5.59 6.22 6.30
C PHE A 17 -5.38 5.17 7.41
N GLU A 18 -6.02 4.01 7.25
CA GLU A 18 -5.91 2.90 8.19
C GLU A 18 -5.85 1.52 7.50
N PHE A 19 -5.20 0.56 8.16
CA PHE A 19 -5.21 -0.84 7.73
C PHE A 19 -4.95 -1.81 8.89
N PRO A 20 -5.48 -3.05 8.80
CA PRO A 20 -5.25 -4.07 9.82
C PRO A 20 -3.87 -4.72 9.69
N TYR A 21 -3.30 -5.12 10.81
CA TYR A 21 -2.07 -5.91 10.88
C TYR A 21 -2.16 -6.93 12.03
N PRO A 22 -1.44 -8.06 11.97
CA PRO A 22 -1.37 -8.99 13.09
C PRO A 22 -0.83 -8.31 14.36
N SER A 23 -1.53 -8.43 15.49
CA SER A 23 -1.15 -7.72 16.72
C SER A 23 0.23 -8.09 17.27
N ASN A 24 0.75 -9.26 16.90
CA ASN A 24 2.07 -9.74 17.30
C ASN A 24 3.20 -9.25 16.38
N TRP A 25 2.89 -8.50 15.31
CA TRP A 25 3.90 -7.96 14.40
C TRP A 25 4.63 -6.77 15.00
N ILE A 26 5.93 -6.67 14.69
CA ILE A 26 6.80 -5.62 15.19
C ILE A 26 6.63 -4.40 14.29
N ALA A 27 6.18 -3.29 14.87
CA ALA A 27 6.13 -2.02 14.17
C ALA A 27 7.54 -1.42 14.05
N PHE A 28 7.93 -0.97 12.86
CA PHE A 28 9.16 -0.20 12.67
C PHE A 28 9.09 1.14 13.42
N PRO A 29 10.24 1.76 13.76
CA PRO A 29 10.25 3.13 14.27
C PRO A 29 9.43 4.06 13.38
N MET A 30 8.67 4.98 14.00
CA MET A 30 7.90 5.96 13.23
C MET A 30 8.88 6.86 12.47
N PRO A 31 8.73 7.03 11.14
CA PRO A 31 9.59 7.93 10.39
C PRO A 31 9.28 9.39 10.72
N ASP A 32 10.28 10.27 10.56
CA ASP A 32 10.17 11.70 10.90
C ASP A 32 9.06 12.42 10.11
N ASN A 33 8.87 12.06 8.84
CA ASN A 33 7.82 12.62 8.00
C ASN A 33 6.41 12.13 8.37
N ARG A 34 6.30 11.06 9.16
CA ARG A 34 5.02 10.43 9.57
C ARG A 34 4.10 10.06 8.40
N ASP A 35 4.68 9.85 7.22
CA ASP A 35 3.90 9.59 6.01
C ASP A 35 3.37 8.16 5.95
N GLY A 36 3.93 7.26 6.77
CA GLY A 36 3.59 5.85 6.77
C GLY A 36 4.32 5.07 7.84
N ARG A 37 4.02 3.77 7.93
CA ARG A 37 4.69 2.86 8.86
C ARG A 37 4.70 1.43 8.30
N ALA A 38 5.78 0.71 8.59
CA ALA A 38 5.94 -0.69 8.29
C ALA A 38 5.74 -1.57 9.54
N PHE A 39 5.29 -2.80 9.32
CA PHE A 39 5.11 -3.84 10.32
C PHE A 39 5.68 -5.13 9.76
N ARG A 40 6.46 -5.86 10.56
CA ARG A 40 7.10 -7.11 10.16
C ARG A 40 6.74 -8.28 11.05
N ASP A 41 6.75 -9.48 10.48
CA ASP A 41 6.63 -10.70 11.24
C ASP A 41 7.84 -10.86 12.21
N PRO A 42 7.61 -11.15 13.49
CA PRO A 42 8.70 -11.33 14.47
C PRO A 42 9.57 -12.56 14.20
N GLN A 43 9.04 -13.58 13.49
CA GLN A 43 9.73 -14.84 13.20
C GLN A 43 10.39 -14.84 11.82
N ASN A 44 9.87 -14.06 10.87
CA ASN A 44 10.46 -13.93 9.55
C ASN A 44 10.50 -12.46 9.08
N PRO A 45 11.67 -11.79 9.20
CA PRO A 45 11.79 -10.36 8.96
C PRO A 45 11.61 -9.95 7.49
N ASN A 46 11.65 -10.89 6.55
CA ASN A 46 11.41 -10.62 5.13
C ASN A 46 9.90 -10.46 4.82
N ILE A 47 9.04 -10.85 5.76
CA ILE A 47 7.59 -10.63 5.67
C ILE A 47 7.26 -9.27 6.29
N GLU A 48 6.86 -8.34 5.44
CA GLU A 48 6.54 -6.97 5.83
C GLU A 48 5.22 -6.54 5.19
N ILE A 49 4.47 -5.70 5.89
CA ILE A 49 3.45 -4.84 5.30
C ILE A 49 3.74 -3.39 5.64
N ARG A 50 3.42 -2.48 4.71
CA ARG A 50 3.68 -1.05 4.85
C ARG A 50 2.57 -0.26 4.20
N GLY A 51 2.10 0.79 4.86
CA GLY A 51 1.23 1.79 4.24
C GLY A 51 1.85 3.18 4.37
N TRP A 52 1.75 3.98 3.30
CA TRP A 52 2.22 5.36 3.27
C TRP A 52 1.38 6.21 2.32
N ALA A 53 1.44 7.52 2.48
CA ALA A 53 0.80 8.47 1.58
C ALA A 53 1.75 9.61 1.22
N ALA A 54 1.54 10.20 0.05
CA ALA A 54 2.29 11.35 -0.42
C ALA A 54 1.39 12.27 -1.24
N ASN A 55 1.64 13.58 -1.14
CA ASN A 55 1.02 14.54 -2.05
C ASN A 55 1.55 14.30 -3.47
N ASN A 56 0.64 14.19 -4.42
CA ASN A 56 0.94 14.05 -5.83
C ASN A 56 1.38 15.43 -6.36
N LEU A 57 2.70 15.67 -6.38
CA LEU A 57 3.29 16.95 -6.78
C LEU A 57 3.15 17.26 -8.29
N ALA A 58 2.51 16.38 -9.06
CA ALA A 58 2.40 16.49 -10.52
C ALA A 58 1.48 17.63 -11.01
N GLU A 59 0.63 18.22 -10.15
CA GLU A 59 -0.29 19.30 -10.56
C GLU A 59 0.18 20.71 -10.17
N SER A 60 1.43 20.87 -9.73
CA SER A 60 1.92 22.17 -9.26
C SER A 60 3.29 22.51 -9.82
N LYS A 61 3.37 22.71 -11.16
CA LYS A 61 4.17 23.77 -11.81
C LYS A 61 4.12 23.71 -13.36
N ALA A 62 3.64 24.83 -13.91
CA ALA A 62 4.04 25.51 -15.15
C ALA A 62 3.17 25.39 -16.42
N PRO A 63 3.07 26.50 -17.21
CA PRO A 63 2.15 26.68 -18.33
C PRO A 63 2.64 25.98 -19.60
N SER A 64 1.72 25.80 -20.53
CA SER A 64 1.87 25.26 -21.89
C SER A 64 3.22 25.54 -22.55
N GLN A 65 3.96 24.46 -22.87
CA GLN A 65 4.86 24.43 -24.02
C GLN A 65 4.67 23.10 -24.77
N GLU A 66 4.33 23.24 -26.04
CA GLU A 66 4.24 22.17 -27.03
C GLU A 66 5.57 21.42 -27.13
N GLY A 67 5.50 20.10 -27.05
CA GLY A 67 6.66 19.23 -27.13
C GLY A 67 6.25 17.78 -26.97
N THR A 68 5.83 17.17 -28.07
CA THR A 68 5.47 15.76 -28.22
C THR A 68 6.54 14.80 -27.67
N LEU A 69 6.30 14.31 -26.46
CA LEU A 69 6.62 12.94 -26.06
C LEU A 69 5.40 12.41 -25.31
N LYS A 70 4.47 11.80 -26.04
CA LYS A 70 3.43 10.95 -25.46
C LYS A 70 4.14 9.77 -24.78
N GLN A 71 4.54 9.95 -23.52
CA GLN A 71 4.75 8.81 -22.65
C GLN A 71 3.46 8.00 -22.70
N PRO A 72 3.52 6.67 -22.94
CA PRO A 72 2.31 5.89 -23.06
C PRO A 72 1.58 6.04 -21.73
N GLN A 73 0.45 6.77 -21.77
CA GLN A 73 -0.65 6.59 -20.86
C GLN A 73 -1.08 5.12 -21.00
N ARG A 74 -0.32 4.20 -20.41
CA ARG A 74 -0.87 2.95 -19.94
C ARG A 74 -1.93 3.43 -18.97
N SER A 75 -3.17 3.45 -19.45
CA SER A 75 -4.35 3.54 -18.62
C SER A 75 -4.02 2.84 -17.31
N GLN A 76 -4.04 3.59 -16.21
CA GLN A 76 -3.90 3.03 -14.88
C GLN A 76 -5.11 2.11 -14.70
N GLN A 77 -5.03 0.90 -15.25
CA GLN A 77 -6.12 -0.05 -15.26
C GLN A 77 -6.39 -0.35 -13.80
N GLN A 78 -7.47 0.23 -13.31
CA GLN A 78 -7.94 -0.03 -11.96
C GLN A 78 -8.49 -1.45 -11.99
N ASN A 79 -7.93 -2.32 -11.16
CA ASN A 79 -8.17 -3.76 -11.16
C ASN A 79 -8.49 -4.28 -9.76
N PHE A 80 -8.74 -3.38 -8.81
CA PHE A 80 -8.96 -3.71 -7.42
C PHE A 80 -9.96 -2.76 -6.79
N ILE A 81 -10.80 -3.29 -5.89
CA ILE A 81 -11.80 -2.53 -5.13
C ILE A 81 -11.63 -2.90 -3.65
N THR A 82 -11.49 -1.89 -2.79
CA THR A 82 -11.45 -2.10 -1.32
C THR A 82 -12.85 -2.33 -0.76
N GLU A 83 -12.96 -2.78 0.50
CA GLU A 83 -14.27 -2.92 1.16
C GLU A 83 -14.94 -1.58 1.46
N GLN A 84 -14.18 -0.48 1.43
CA GLN A 84 -14.74 0.88 1.47
C GLN A 84 -15.36 1.29 0.11
N GLY A 85 -15.18 0.48 -0.95
CA GLY A 85 -15.66 0.77 -2.30
C GLY A 85 -14.69 1.62 -3.13
N LEU A 86 -13.44 1.78 -2.71
CA LEU A 86 -12.44 2.55 -3.45
C LEU A 86 -11.80 1.69 -4.53
N THR A 87 -11.81 2.19 -5.76
CA THR A 87 -11.17 1.51 -6.89
C THR A 87 -9.73 2.01 -7.06
N GLY A 88 -8.80 1.09 -7.29
CA GLY A 88 -7.41 1.43 -7.58
C GLY A 88 -6.64 0.32 -8.25
N LYS A 89 -5.32 0.43 -8.21
CA LYS A 89 -4.41 -0.48 -8.91
C LYS A 89 -3.68 -1.36 -7.92
N LEU A 90 -3.93 -2.67 -7.98
CA LEU A 90 -3.14 -3.69 -7.31
C LEU A 90 -2.16 -4.30 -8.31
N ARG A 91 -0.86 -4.21 -8.02
CA ARG A 91 0.21 -4.81 -8.80
C ARG A 91 0.90 -5.89 -8.00
N VAL A 92 1.24 -6.98 -8.67
CA VAL A 92 2.07 -8.05 -8.12
C VAL A 92 3.37 -8.09 -8.93
N GLU A 93 4.49 -8.06 -8.24
CA GLU A 93 5.83 -8.13 -8.83
C GLU A 93 6.54 -9.34 -8.19
N VAL A 94 6.76 -10.39 -8.99
CA VAL A 94 7.45 -11.61 -8.54
C VAL A 94 8.93 -11.46 -8.87
N GLY A 95 9.76 -11.25 -7.85
CA GLY A 95 11.22 -11.19 -8.00
C GLY A 95 11.88 -12.55 -7.77
N SER A 96 13.22 -12.59 -7.93
CA SER A 96 14.01 -13.79 -7.63
C SER A 96 14.00 -14.13 -6.14
N ASP A 97 14.23 -13.13 -5.29
CA ASP A 97 14.37 -13.33 -3.84
C ASP A 97 13.12 -12.85 -3.08
N LEU A 98 12.60 -11.68 -3.47
CA LEU A 98 11.44 -11.05 -2.85
C LEU A 98 10.34 -10.81 -3.87
N SER A 99 9.11 -11.00 -3.41
CA SER A 99 7.91 -10.69 -4.18
C SER A 99 7.06 -9.66 -3.45
N LEU A 100 6.44 -8.77 -4.23
CA LEU A 100 5.72 -7.59 -3.75
C LEU A 100 4.27 -7.59 -4.24
N MET A 101 3.37 -7.15 -3.38
CA MET A 101 2.00 -6.80 -3.71
C MET A 101 1.75 -5.35 -3.32
N THR A 102 1.52 -4.48 -4.30
CA THR A 102 1.36 -3.03 -4.07
C THR A 102 -0.02 -2.56 -4.53
N LEU A 103 -0.78 -1.97 -3.62
CA LEU A 103 -2.02 -1.25 -3.89
C LEU A 103 -1.73 0.25 -3.97
N SER A 104 -2.26 0.91 -4.99
CA SER A 104 -2.26 2.37 -5.12
C SER A 104 -3.68 2.90 -5.26
N LEU A 105 -4.07 3.81 -4.38
CA LEU A 105 -5.35 4.55 -4.38
C LEU A 105 -5.07 6.05 -4.46
N SER A 106 -5.88 6.79 -5.21
CA SER A 106 -5.79 8.25 -5.29
C SER A 106 -7.06 8.88 -4.74
N GLN A 107 -6.93 9.92 -3.92
CA GLN A 107 -8.04 10.73 -3.43
C GLN A 107 -7.61 12.19 -3.34
N GLY A 108 -8.26 13.06 -4.10
CA GLY A 108 -7.78 14.43 -4.31
C GLY A 108 -6.33 14.44 -4.79
N ASN A 109 -5.49 15.24 -4.14
CA ASN A 109 -4.07 15.37 -4.49
C ASN A 109 -3.17 14.41 -3.71
N VAL A 110 -3.70 13.36 -3.10
CA VAL A 110 -2.93 12.41 -2.28
C VAL A 110 -2.94 11.04 -2.95
N LEU A 111 -1.74 10.47 -3.10
CA LEU A 111 -1.53 9.08 -3.48
C LEU A 111 -1.29 8.26 -2.21
N TYR A 112 -2.17 7.29 -1.97
CA TYR A 112 -2.06 6.34 -0.87
C TYR A 112 -1.59 5.00 -1.40
N SER A 113 -0.57 4.45 -0.74
CA SER A 113 0.07 3.21 -1.13
C SER A 113 0.07 2.24 0.03
N TRP A 114 -0.22 0.99 -0.28
CA TRP A 114 -0.05 -0.14 0.62
C TRP A 114 0.79 -1.20 -0.08
N GLN A 115 1.70 -1.85 0.65
CA GLN A 115 2.57 -2.89 0.13
C GLN A 115 2.63 -4.06 1.11
N GLY A 116 2.55 -5.28 0.58
CA GLY A 116 2.97 -6.51 1.23
C GLY A 116 4.20 -7.09 0.54
N GLN A 117 5.12 -7.65 1.33
CA GLN A 117 6.35 -8.27 0.85
C GLN A 117 6.56 -9.61 1.56
N SER A 118 7.05 -10.61 0.83
CA SER A 118 7.64 -11.81 1.40
C SER A 118 8.77 -12.33 0.49
N GLU A 119 9.45 -13.37 0.95
CA GLU A 119 10.27 -14.22 0.07
C GLU A 119 9.42 -14.77 -1.07
N SER A 120 10.00 -14.83 -2.27
CA SER A 120 9.31 -15.27 -3.47
C SER A 120 8.83 -16.71 -3.38
N GLU A 121 9.62 -17.58 -2.76
CA GLU A 121 9.25 -19.00 -2.58
C GLU A 121 8.00 -19.18 -1.73
N GLN A 122 7.73 -18.26 -0.80
CA GLN A 122 6.59 -18.30 0.10
C GLN A 122 5.43 -17.41 -0.36
N PHE A 123 5.62 -16.59 -1.39
CA PHE A 123 4.68 -15.53 -1.74
C PHE A 123 3.27 -16.05 -2.08
N ALA A 124 3.16 -17.24 -2.66
CA ALA A 124 1.87 -17.86 -2.93
C ALA A 124 1.04 -18.09 -1.65
N ASP A 125 1.69 -18.46 -0.54
CA ASP A 125 1.04 -18.65 0.76
C ASP A 125 0.60 -17.32 1.37
N TYR A 126 1.42 -16.28 1.22
CA TYR A 126 1.16 -14.94 1.74
C TYR A 126 0.23 -14.10 0.86
N TYR A 127 0.03 -14.50 -0.40
CA TYR A 127 -0.81 -13.75 -1.36
C TYR A 127 -2.19 -13.45 -0.78
N ARG A 128 -2.85 -14.47 -0.20
CA ARG A 128 -4.20 -14.32 0.38
C ARG A 128 -4.19 -13.38 1.58
N PHE A 129 -3.16 -13.45 2.41
CA PHE A 129 -2.99 -12.55 3.55
C PHE A 129 -2.79 -11.10 3.09
N PHE A 130 -1.89 -10.87 2.13
CA PHE A 130 -1.66 -9.54 1.58
C PHE A 130 -2.92 -8.97 0.90
N ASN A 131 -3.60 -9.79 0.11
CA ASN A 131 -4.84 -9.39 -0.54
C ASN A 131 -5.92 -9.01 0.48
N TYR A 132 -6.05 -9.78 1.58
CA TYR A 132 -6.97 -9.46 2.66
C TYR A 132 -6.69 -8.08 3.27
N VAL A 133 -5.44 -7.80 3.65
CA VAL A 133 -5.08 -6.49 4.22
C VAL A 133 -5.32 -5.36 3.21
N ALA A 134 -4.97 -5.56 1.93
CA ALA A 134 -5.22 -4.59 0.87
C ALA A 134 -6.71 -4.28 0.70
N ARG A 135 -7.61 -5.28 0.81
CA ARG A 135 -9.07 -5.07 0.74
C ARG A 135 -9.58 -4.25 1.92
N GLN A 136 -8.96 -4.39 3.08
CA GLN A 136 -9.31 -3.68 4.32
C GLN A 136 -8.65 -2.29 4.42
N TYR A 137 -7.81 -1.91 3.46
CA TYR A 137 -7.16 -0.60 3.42
C TYR A 137 -8.22 0.51 3.22
N ARG A 138 -8.23 1.49 4.13
CA ARG A 138 -9.24 2.56 4.15
C ARG A 138 -8.58 3.92 4.08
N LEU A 139 -9.21 4.81 3.31
CA LEU A 139 -8.88 6.22 3.22
C LEU A 139 -9.84 7.05 4.09
N PRO A 140 -9.45 8.28 4.47
CA PRO A 140 -10.39 9.20 5.12
C PRO A 140 -11.65 9.40 4.27
N VAL A 141 -12.81 9.40 4.93
CA VAL A 141 -14.07 9.73 4.27
C VAL A 141 -14.02 11.22 3.94
N SER A 142 -14.21 11.57 2.66
CA SER A 142 -14.42 12.96 2.26
C SER A 142 -15.76 13.43 2.83
N GLU A 143 -15.75 14.50 3.63
CA GLU A 143 -16.96 15.23 4.03
C GLU A 143 -17.63 15.91 2.82
#